data_AF-A0A9C9G0U7-F1
#
_entry.id   AF-A0A9C9G0U7-F1
#
_cell.length_a   1.000
_cell.length_b   1.000
_cell.length_c   1.000
_cell.angle_alpha   90.00
_cell.angle_beta   90.00
_cell.angle_gamma   90.00
#
_symmetry.space_group_name_H-M   'P 1'
#
loop_
_entity.id
_entity.type
_entity.pdbx_description
1 polymer ?
#
loop_
_entity_poly.entity_id
_entity_poly.type
_entity_poly.pdbx_seq_one_letter_code
_entity_poly.pdbx_strand_id
1 'polypeptide(L)' 'MKAPVIYVPGNHEFYHHDIALIDELKAEAADNVHVLNDDQVIIDGVRFLSISAIIHPVSLAEDGV' A
#
# COMPACT_ATOMS: atom_id res chain seq x y z
N MET A 1 2.48 23.64 -10.08
CA MET A 1 3.12 22.32 -9.85
C MET A 1 2.30 21.60 -8.79
N LYS A 2 2.14 20.27 -8.90
CA LYS A 2 1.51 19.45 -7.86
C LYS A 2 2.60 18.93 -6.92
N ALA A 3 2.32 18.87 -5.62
CA ALA A 3 3.24 18.28 -4.65
C ALA A 3 3.31 16.75 -4.80
N PRO A 4 4.44 16.11 -4.49
CA PRO A 4 4.51 14.66 -4.37
C PRO A 4 3.57 14.17 -3.27
N VAL A 5 2.78 13.14 -3.56
CA VAL A 5 1.86 12.50 -2.61
C VAL A 5 2.29 11.06 -2.45
N ILE A 6 2.45 10.61 -1.22
CA ILE A 6 2.62 9.18 -0.91
C ILE A 6 1.26 8.68 -0.41
N TYR A 7 0.68 7.72 -1.12
CA TYR A 7 -0.55 7.07 -0.71
C TYR A 7 -0.25 5.63 -0.30
N VAL A 8 -0.66 5.26 0.91
CA VAL A 8 -0.50 3.92 1.47
C VAL A 8 -1.90 3.34 1.68
N PRO A 9 -2.35 2.37 0.84
CA PRO A 9 -3.65 1.75 0.99
C PRO A 9 -3.80 1.07 2.37
N GLY A 10 -4.97 1.25 3.01
CA GLY A 10 -5.35 0.56 4.23
C GLY A 10 -6.14 -0.72 3.94
N ASN A 11 -6.74 -1.35 4.96
CA ASN A 11 -7.56 -2.55 4.74
C ASN A 11 -8.93 -2.26 4.11
N HIS A 12 -9.39 -1.01 4.12
CA HIS A 12 -10.71 -0.67 3.60
C HIS A 12 -10.74 -0.76 2.07
N GLU A 13 -9.57 -0.59 1.46
CA GLU A 13 -9.31 -0.89 0.06
C GLU A 13 -9.30 -2.41 -0.23
N PHE A 14 -9.08 -3.27 0.77
CA PHE A 14 -9.13 -4.74 0.61
C PHE A 14 -10.46 -5.38 1.03
N TYR A 15 -11.33 -4.67 1.76
CA TYR A 15 -12.66 -5.19 2.09
C TYR A 15 -13.54 -5.23 0.82
N HIS A 16 -13.86 -6.45 0.36
CA HIS A 16 -14.65 -6.75 -0.85
C HIS A 16 -13.94 -6.53 -2.19
N HIS A 17 -12.62 -6.29 -2.19
CA HIS A 17 -11.82 -6.14 -3.41
C HIS A 17 -10.63 -7.10 -3.42
N ASP A 18 -10.33 -7.68 -4.58
CA ASP A 18 -9.21 -8.60 -4.79
C ASP A 18 -7.85 -7.86 -4.77
N ILE A 19 -6.77 -8.63 -4.58
CA ILE A 19 -5.36 -8.18 -4.66
C ILE A 19 -5.07 -7.40 -5.96
N ALA A 20 -5.82 -7.67 -7.03
CA ALA A 20 -5.75 -6.97 -8.31
C ALA A 20 -5.99 -5.44 -8.21
N LEU A 21 -6.67 -4.96 -7.15
CA LEU A 21 -6.94 -3.53 -6.94
C LEU A 21 -5.66 -2.71 -6.79
N ILE A 22 -4.59 -3.27 -6.22
CA ILE A 22 -3.34 -2.53 -5.99
C ILE A 22 -2.63 -2.20 -7.31
N ASP A 23 -2.63 -3.13 -8.26
CA ASP A 23 -2.01 -2.90 -9.56
C ASP A 23 -2.82 -1.89 -10.38
N GLU A 24 -4.15 -1.93 -10.29
CA GLU A 24 -5.04 -0.93 -10.88
C GLU A 24 -4.85 0.46 -10.25
N LEU A 25 -4.76 0.55 -8.92
CA LEU A 25 -4.45 1.79 -8.19
C LEU A 25 -3.12 2.40 -8.62
N LYS A 26 -2.10 1.56 -8.86
CA LYS A 26 -0.80 2.01 -9.37
C LYS A 26 -0.90 2.48 -10.82
N ALA A 27 -1.67 1.78 -11.66
CA ALA A 27 -1.83 2.10 -13.08
C ALA A 27 -2.61 3.41 -13.30
N GLU A 28 -3.60 3.68 -12.46
CA GLU A 28 -4.47 4.88 -12.55
C GLU A 28 -3.95 6.06 -11.72
N ALA A 29 -2.84 5.89 -10.98
CA ALA A 29 -2.25 6.96 -10.19
C ALA A 29 -1.75 8.10 -11.09
N ALA A 30 -2.04 9.34 -10.69
CA ALA A 30 -1.44 10.50 -11.32
C ALA A 30 0.09 10.51 -11.10
N ASP A 31 0.85 11.11 -12.02
CA ASP A 31 2.32 11.14 -11.98
C ASP A 31 2.94 11.67 -10.67
N ASN A 32 2.19 12.48 -9.91
CA ASN A 32 2.64 13.04 -8.63
C ASN A 32 2.23 12.19 -7.41
N VAL A 33 1.63 11.02 -7.62
CA VAL A 33 1.13 10.12 -6.59
C VAL A 33 1.92 8.81 -6.63
N HIS A 34 2.53 8.47 -5.51
CA HIS A 34 3.26 7.22 -5.31
C HIS A 34 2.41 6.31 -4.42
N VAL A 35 1.80 5.29 -5.03
CA VAL A 35 1.04 4.25 -4.29
C VAL A 35 2.02 3.20 -3.78
N LEU A 36 2.14 3.07 -2.47
CA LEU A 36 3.05 2.12 -1.83
C LEU A 36 2.26 1.05 -1.05
N ASN A 37 2.54 -0.22 -1.34
CA ASN A 37 2.00 -1.38 -0.64
C ASN A 37 3.17 -2.25 -0.20
N ASP A 38 3.57 -2.14 1.06
CA ASP A 38 4.79 -2.72 1.62
C ASP A 38 6.04 -2.45 0.76
N ASP A 39 6.09 -1.23 0.22
CA ASP A 39 7.10 -0.76 -0.72
C ASP A 39 7.75 0.56 -0.25
N GLN A 40 8.68 1.07 -1.04
CA GLN A 40 9.45 2.28 -0.77
C GLN A 40 9.48 3.24 -1.96
N VAL A 41 9.73 4.52 -1.66
CA VAL A 41 10.02 5.54 -2.68
C VAL A 41 11.14 6.46 -2.23
N ILE A 42 11.91 6.97 -3.18
CA ILE A 42 12.92 8.01 -2.95
C ILE A 42 12.42 9.30 -3.59
N ILE A 43 12.24 10.33 -2.77
CA ILE A 43 11.84 11.68 -3.21
C ILE A 43 12.90 12.65 -2.71
N ASP A 44 13.53 13.38 -3.63
CA ASP A 44 14.59 14.35 -3.34
C ASP A 44 15.73 13.80 -2.44
N GLY A 45 16.11 12.54 -2.66
CA GLY A 45 17.18 11.85 -1.92
C GLY A 45 16.76 11.30 -0.55
N VAL A 46 15.51 11.51 -0.13
CA VAL A 46 14.96 10.94 1.11
C VAL A 46 14.20 9.65 0.81
N ARG A 47 14.52 8.58 1.53
CA ARG A 47 13.83 7.28 1.41
C ARG A 47 12.64 7.20 2.37
N PHE A 48 11.46 6.91 1.83
CA PHE A 48 10.24 6.64 2.57
C PHE A 48 9.92 5.16 2.48
N LEU A 49 9.64 4.53 3.62
CA LEU A 49 9.19 3.14 3.73
C LEU A 49 7.73 3.14 4.14
N SER A 50 6.90 2.39 3.43
CA SER A 50 5.51 2.18 3.80
C SER A 50 5.31 0.83 4.49
N ILE A 51 4.30 0.77 5.35
CA ILE A 51 3.72 -0.47 5.86
C ILE A 51 2.22 -0.26 5.92
N SER A 52 1.43 -1.24 5.50
CA SER A 52 -0.01 -1.17 5.76
C SER A 52 -0.28 -1.57 7.21
N ALA A 53 -0.83 -0.64 8.00
CA ALA A 53 -1.00 -0.80 9.44
C ALA A 53 -2.07 -1.83 9.84
N ILE A 54 -2.75 -2.45 8.87
CA ILE A 54 -3.70 -3.51 9.13
C ILE A 54 -3.26 -4.74 8.33
N ILE A 55 -2.30 -5.45 8.92
CA ILE A 55 -2.28 -6.90 8.82
C ILE A 55 -3.72 -7.31 9.19
N HIS A 56 -4.45 -8.02 8.33
CA HIS A 56 -5.50 -8.92 8.85
C HIS A 56 -4.90 -9.55 10.10
N PRO A 57 -5.60 -9.70 11.25
CA PRO A 57 -5.07 -10.63 12.23
C PRO A 57 -4.77 -11.88 11.43
N VAL A 58 -3.47 -12.15 11.23
CA VAL A 58 -3.03 -13.44 10.73
C VAL A 58 -3.82 -14.33 11.62
N SER A 59 -4.66 -15.15 10.99
CA SER A 59 -5.24 -16.30 11.60
C SER A 59 -4.11 -16.94 12.41
N LEU A 60 -4.01 -16.59 13.69
CA LEU A 60 -3.40 -17.42 14.73
C LEU A 60 -4.41 -18.55 14.89
N ALA A 61 -4.68 -19.27 13.81
CA ALA A 61 -5.34 -20.53 13.79
C ALA A 61 -4.27 -21.50 13.33
N GLU A 62 -3.80 -22.23 14.32
CA GLU A 62 -3.42 -23.63 14.21
C GLU A 62 -2.06 -23.89 13.54
N ASP A 63 -1.00 -23.37 14.15
CA ASP A 63 0.17 -24.23 14.36
C ASP A 63 -0.27 -25.33 15.34
N GLY A 64 -0.65 -26.48 14.76
CA GLY A 64 -1.10 -27.66 15.47
C GLY A 64 -0.07 -28.17 16.47
N VAL A 65 -0.32 -27.87 17.75
CA VAL A 65 0.10 -28.67 18.91
C VAL A 65 -1.13 -29.33 19.52
#